data_AF-A0A8S9G6M4-F1
#
_entry.id   AF-A0A8S9G6M4-F1
#
_cell.length_a   1.000
_cell.length_b   1.000
_cell.length_c   1.000
_cell.angle_alpha   90.00
_cell.angle_beta   90.00
_cell.angle_gamma   90.00
#
_symmetry.space_group_name_H-M   'P 1'
#
loop_
_entity.id
_entity.type
_entity.pdbx_description
1 polymer ?
#
loop_
_entity_poly.entity_id
_entity_poly.type
_entity_poly.pdbx_seq_one_letter_code
_entity_poly.pdbx_strand_id
1 'polypeptide(L)'
;MEKTADKWGKSGQGDEWQEKWFEHYDATGKSEKWAHKWCSLDRNTPLDVGHAHVWHERWGEKYDGQGGSTKYTDKWAERWVGDGWDKWGDKWDENFNPSAQGVKQGETWWEGKHGDRWNRSWGEGHNGSGWVHKYGKSSSGEHWDTHVQQETWYERFPHFGFFHCFDNSVQLRAVRKPSDSENDGEKQ
;
A
#
# COMPACT_ATOMS: atom_id res chain seq x y z
N MET A 1 7.92 -10.45 -14.80
CA MET A 1 9.13 -10.27 -13.98
C MET A 1 8.68 -10.10 -12.56
N GLU A 2 9.28 -10.85 -11.64
CA GLU A 2 8.90 -10.86 -10.23
C GLU A 2 10.13 -10.56 -9.37
N LYS A 3 9.93 -9.80 -8.29
CA LYS A 3 10.94 -9.50 -7.28
C LYS A 3 10.27 -9.54 -5.90
N THR A 4 10.96 -10.09 -4.92
CA THR A 4 10.49 -10.11 -3.53
C THR A 4 11.67 -10.12 -2.57
N ALA A 5 11.45 -9.65 -1.35
CA ALA A 5 12.33 -9.96 -0.23
C ALA A 5 11.56 -10.04 1.09
N ASP A 6 12.12 -10.79 2.03
CA ASP A 6 11.73 -10.85 3.43
C ASP A 6 12.97 -10.50 4.26
N LYS A 7 12.98 -9.30 4.84
CA LYS A 7 14.08 -8.80 5.66
C LYS A 7 13.56 -8.67 7.09
N TRP A 8 14.32 -9.14 8.07
CA TRP A 8 13.96 -9.02 9.47
C TRP A 8 15.20 -8.90 10.33
N GLY A 9 15.01 -8.44 11.56
CA GLY A 9 16.05 -8.37 12.57
C GLY A 9 15.47 -8.40 13.98
N LYS A 10 16.30 -8.83 14.93
CA LYS A 10 15.96 -8.89 16.35
C LYS A 10 17.14 -8.45 17.21
N SER A 11 16.89 -7.59 18.19
CA SER A 11 17.88 -7.16 19.18
C SER A 11 18.05 -8.22 20.28
N GLY A 12 19.17 -8.18 21.01
CA GLY A 12 19.37 -9.01 22.20
C GLY A 12 18.41 -8.69 23.35
N GLN A 13 17.74 -7.54 23.30
CA GLN A 13 16.77 -7.08 24.28
C GLN A 13 15.31 -7.41 23.90
N GLY A 14 15.10 -8.04 22.74
CA GLY A 14 13.77 -8.50 22.32
C GLY A 14 13.03 -7.57 21.36
N ASP A 15 13.64 -6.46 20.92
CA ASP A 15 13.07 -5.61 19.87
C ASP A 15 13.16 -6.31 18.52
N GLU A 16 12.13 -6.22 17.70
CA GLU A 16 12.03 -6.96 16.44
C GLU A 16 11.48 -6.05 15.35
N TRP A 17 11.93 -6.27 14.12
CA TRP A 17 11.33 -5.66 12.94
C TRP A 17 11.33 -6.64 11.78
N GLN A 18 10.38 -6.46 10.88
CA GLN A 18 10.33 -7.19 9.61
C GLN A 18 9.69 -6.33 8.52
N GLU A 19 10.21 -6.51 7.30
CA GLU A 19 9.69 -5.96 6.06
C GLU A 19 9.62 -7.08 5.02
N LYS A 20 8.40 -7.34 4.55
CA LYS A 20 8.16 -8.15 3.35
C LYS A 20 7.68 -7.27 2.23
N TRP A 21 8.23 -7.44 1.04
CA TRP A 21 7.76 -6.74 -0.15
C TRP A 21 7.74 -7.64 -1.37
N PHE A 22 6.93 -7.26 -2.34
CA PHE A 22 6.72 -7.96 -3.59
C PHE A 22 6.48 -6.96 -4.71
N GLU A 23 7.04 -7.25 -5.88
CA GLU A 23 6.76 -6.55 -7.11
C GLU A 23 6.62 -7.55 -8.26
N HIS A 24 5.57 -7.40 -9.05
CA HIS A 24 5.36 -8.14 -10.28
C HIS A 24 5.01 -7.19 -11.42
N TYR A 25 5.65 -7.39 -12.56
CA TYR A 25 5.46 -6.61 -13.78
C TYR A 25 5.32 -7.56 -14.97
N ASP A 26 4.27 -7.42 -15.77
CA ASP A 26 4.13 -8.18 -17.00
C ASP A 26 4.21 -7.30 -18.26
N ALA A 27 4.42 -7.95 -19.41
CA ALA A 27 4.59 -7.26 -20.68
C ALA A 27 3.30 -6.59 -21.19
N THR A 28 2.15 -6.84 -20.57
CA THR A 28 0.87 -6.20 -20.91
C THR A 28 0.68 -4.84 -20.24
N GLY A 29 1.65 -4.42 -19.41
CA GLY A 29 1.58 -3.17 -18.65
C GLY A 29 0.93 -3.34 -17.28
N LYS A 30 0.49 -4.55 -16.92
CA LYS A 30 0.00 -4.83 -15.58
C LYS A 30 1.17 -4.84 -14.60
N SER A 31 0.90 -4.38 -13.40
CA SER A 31 1.84 -4.49 -12.30
C SER A 31 1.13 -4.60 -10.97
N GLU A 32 1.79 -5.25 -10.03
CA GLU A 32 1.36 -5.36 -8.64
C GLU A 32 2.57 -5.14 -7.74
N LYS A 33 2.42 -4.27 -6.75
CA LYS A 33 3.44 -4.02 -5.73
C LYS A 33 2.77 -3.92 -4.38
N TRP A 34 3.44 -4.43 -3.36
CA TRP A 34 3.01 -4.23 -1.99
C TRP A 34 4.17 -4.37 -1.03
N ALA A 35 4.03 -3.79 0.15
CA ALA A 35 4.89 -4.09 1.29
C ALA A 35 4.08 -4.19 2.58
N HIS A 36 4.58 -5.01 3.49
CA HIS A 36 4.15 -5.07 4.88
C HIS A 36 5.37 -4.91 5.77
N LYS A 37 5.38 -3.84 6.55
CA LYS A 37 6.44 -3.49 7.51
C LYS A 37 5.84 -3.47 8.90
N TRP A 38 6.60 -3.94 9.87
CA TRP A 38 6.25 -3.79 11.27
C TRP A 38 7.50 -3.78 12.15
N CYS A 39 7.34 -3.21 13.35
CA CYS A 39 8.33 -3.22 14.41
C CYS A 39 7.63 -3.42 15.75
N SER A 40 8.33 -4.04 16.69
CA SER A 40 7.91 -4.22 18.09
C SER A 40 9.09 -3.92 19.01
N LEU A 41 8.88 -3.07 20.00
CA LEU A 41 9.82 -2.79 21.10
C LEU A 41 9.40 -3.55 22.36
N ASP A 42 10.30 -3.70 23.32
CA ASP A 42 9.90 -4.12 24.67
C ASP A 42 8.85 -3.15 25.25
N ARG A 43 7.78 -3.68 25.86
CA ARG A 43 6.67 -2.89 26.41
C ARG A 43 7.07 -1.93 27.54
N ASN A 44 8.20 -2.16 28.19
CA ASN A 44 8.72 -1.28 29.25
C ASN A 44 9.64 -0.20 28.68
N THR A 45 9.90 -0.19 27.37
CA THR A 45 10.65 0.86 26.70
C THR A 45 9.94 2.21 26.94
N PRO A 46 10.62 3.20 27.53
CA PRO A 46 10.07 4.54 27.66
C PRO A 46 9.83 5.16 26.29
N LEU A 47 8.66 5.75 26.09
CA LEU A 47 8.26 6.36 24.82
C LEU A 47 7.82 7.81 25.02
N ASP A 48 8.27 8.68 24.12
CA ASP A 48 7.76 10.04 24.00
C ASP A 48 6.28 10.05 23.57
N VAL A 49 5.60 11.16 23.82
CA VAL A 49 4.22 11.36 23.36
C VAL A 49 4.14 11.18 21.83
N GLY A 50 3.14 10.45 21.36
CA GLY A 50 2.95 10.13 19.94
C GLY A 50 3.73 8.92 19.42
N HIS A 51 4.57 8.28 20.24
CA HIS A 51 5.30 7.07 19.86
C HIS A 51 4.59 5.80 20.35
N ALA A 52 4.89 4.67 19.71
CA ALA A 52 4.26 3.39 19.95
C ALA A 52 5.30 2.29 20.21
N HIS A 53 4.90 1.25 20.94
CA HIS A 53 5.73 0.07 21.13
C HIS A 53 5.67 -0.83 19.91
N VAL A 54 4.51 -0.88 19.25
CA VAL A 54 4.30 -1.65 18.03
C VAL A 54 3.76 -0.72 16.95
N TRP A 55 4.27 -0.84 15.73
CA TRP A 55 3.69 -0.19 14.56
C TRP A 55 3.70 -1.13 13.37
N HIS A 56 2.72 -0.92 12.49
CA HIS A 56 2.56 -1.64 11.25
C HIS A 56 2.24 -0.67 10.12
N GLU A 57 2.73 -0.98 8.93
CA GLU A 57 2.36 -0.32 7.69
C GLU A 57 2.20 -1.38 6.61
N ARG A 58 1.04 -1.38 5.97
CA ARG A 58 0.78 -2.08 4.72
C ARG A 58 0.47 -1.05 3.65
N TRP A 59 0.98 -1.27 2.46
CA TRP A 59 0.55 -0.54 1.29
C TRP A 59 0.64 -1.44 0.07
N GLY A 60 -0.16 -1.12 -0.94
CA GLY A 60 -0.05 -1.77 -2.22
C GLY A 60 -0.65 -0.95 -3.34
N GLU A 61 -0.22 -1.26 -4.54
CA GLU A 61 -0.74 -0.72 -5.79
C GLU A 61 -0.84 -1.82 -6.84
N LYS A 62 -1.91 -1.79 -7.62
CA LYS A 62 -2.17 -2.68 -8.74
C LYS A 62 -2.63 -1.86 -9.93
N TYR A 63 -2.08 -2.15 -11.10
CA TYR A 63 -2.45 -1.52 -12.36
C TYR A 63 -2.87 -2.59 -13.36
N ASP A 64 -3.93 -2.32 -14.11
CA ASP A 64 -4.52 -3.27 -15.07
C ASP A 64 -3.87 -3.25 -16.47
N GLY A 65 -2.92 -2.34 -16.69
CA GLY A 65 -2.25 -2.11 -17.98
C GLY A 65 -3.07 -1.30 -18.98
N GLN A 66 -4.30 -0.93 -18.64
CA GLN A 66 -5.25 -0.18 -19.47
C GLN A 66 -5.59 1.21 -18.89
N GLY A 67 -5.00 1.56 -17.76
CA GLY A 67 -5.16 2.85 -17.09
C GLY A 67 -6.07 2.82 -15.87
N GLY A 68 -6.54 1.63 -15.46
CA GLY A 68 -7.19 1.39 -14.19
C GLY A 68 -6.19 1.00 -13.10
N SER A 69 -6.49 1.42 -11.88
CA SER A 69 -5.59 1.29 -10.74
C SER A 69 -6.35 1.03 -9.44
N THR A 70 -5.79 0.20 -8.58
CA THR A 70 -6.21 0.05 -7.19
C THR A 70 -5.02 0.32 -6.29
N LYS A 71 -5.18 1.17 -5.27
CA LYS A 71 -4.14 1.44 -4.28
C LYS A 71 -4.72 1.41 -2.88
N TYR A 72 -3.88 1.12 -1.90
CA TYR A 72 -4.28 1.19 -0.51
C TYR A 72 -3.10 1.46 0.42
N THR A 73 -3.39 2.01 1.59
CA THR A 73 -2.51 1.95 2.75
C THR A 73 -3.31 1.56 3.98
N ASP A 74 -2.67 0.86 4.91
CA ASP A 74 -3.22 0.52 6.22
C ASP A 74 -2.09 0.61 7.24
N LYS A 75 -2.19 1.59 8.13
CA LYS A 75 -1.20 1.91 9.15
C LYS A 75 -1.88 1.82 10.50
N TRP A 76 -1.23 1.15 11.45
CA TRP A 76 -1.71 1.15 12.83
C TRP A 76 -0.56 1.00 13.81
N ALA A 77 -0.80 1.40 15.04
CA ALA A 77 0.17 1.37 16.11
C ALA A 77 -0.48 1.04 17.44
N GLU A 78 0.31 0.48 18.35
CA GLU A 78 -0.13 0.06 19.69
C GLU A 78 0.88 0.56 20.73
N ARG A 79 0.36 1.16 21.81
CA ARG A 79 1.15 1.63 22.96
C ARG A 79 0.65 1.00 24.24
N TRP A 80 1.57 0.45 25.01
CA TRP A 80 1.31 -0.02 26.37
C TRP A 80 1.19 1.17 27.32
N VAL A 81 0.03 1.34 27.94
CA VAL A 81 -0.29 2.44 28.86
C VAL A 81 -0.82 1.88 30.19
N GLY A 82 0.06 1.80 31.18
CA GLY A 82 -0.24 1.22 32.50
C GLY A 82 -0.44 -0.29 32.42
N ASP A 83 -1.68 -0.72 32.23
CA ASP A 83 -2.14 -2.10 32.29
C ASP A 83 -2.80 -2.62 31.00
N GLY A 84 -2.79 -1.82 29.91
CA GLY A 84 -3.39 -2.22 28.65
C GLY A 84 -2.83 -1.47 27.44
N TRP A 85 -3.38 -1.80 26.27
CA TRP A 85 -2.96 -1.27 24.98
C TRP A 85 -3.92 -0.20 24.47
N ASP A 86 -3.40 1.00 24.23
CA ASP A 86 -4.05 1.96 23.34
C ASP A 86 -3.63 1.66 21.90
N LYS A 87 -4.57 1.75 20.96
CA LYS A 87 -4.37 1.45 19.54
C LYS A 87 -4.93 2.57 18.69
N TRP A 88 -4.30 2.83 17.56
CA TRP A 88 -4.80 3.79 16.58
C TRP A 88 -4.30 3.44 15.20
N GLY A 89 -4.99 3.94 14.19
CA GLY A 89 -4.59 3.73 12.82
C GLY A 89 -5.31 4.60 11.82
N ASP A 90 -4.78 4.58 10.62
CA ASP A 90 -5.35 5.17 9.44
C ASP A 90 -5.24 4.20 8.26
N LYS A 91 -6.32 4.08 7.50
CA LYS A 91 -6.33 3.30 6.27
C LYS A 91 -7.08 4.05 5.19
N TRP A 92 -6.69 3.84 3.95
CA TRP A 92 -7.44 4.28 2.80
C TRP A 92 -7.23 3.32 1.64
N ASP A 93 -8.22 3.29 0.74
CA ASP A 93 -8.14 2.60 -0.53
C ASP A 93 -8.70 3.47 -1.65
N GLU A 94 -8.22 3.24 -2.86
CA GLU A 94 -8.80 3.80 -4.07
C GLU A 94 -8.91 2.73 -5.14
N ASN A 95 -9.96 2.84 -5.95
CA ASN A 95 -10.19 1.96 -7.09
C ASN A 95 -10.76 2.78 -8.25
N PHE A 96 -9.96 2.94 -9.29
CA PHE A 96 -10.29 3.69 -10.49
C PHE A 96 -10.25 2.81 -11.72
N ASN A 97 -11.27 2.95 -12.57
CA ASN A 97 -11.28 2.32 -13.89
C ASN A 97 -10.45 3.14 -14.90
N PRO A 98 -10.22 2.60 -16.11
CA PRO A 98 -9.51 3.31 -17.18
C PRO A 98 -10.06 4.69 -17.55
N SER A 99 -11.33 4.96 -17.24
CA SER A 99 -12.06 6.19 -17.57
C SER A 99 -12.09 7.23 -16.44
N ALA A 100 -11.22 7.12 -15.42
CA ALA A 100 -11.17 8.06 -14.29
C ALA A 100 -12.34 7.98 -13.31
N GLN A 101 -13.13 6.92 -13.38
CA GLN A 101 -14.29 6.76 -12.52
C GLN A 101 -13.95 5.78 -11.42
N GLY A 102 -14.30 6.13 -10.19
CA GLY A 102 -13.84 5.38 -9.06
C GLY A 102 -14.21 5.99 -7.73
N VAL A 103 -13.72 5.35 -6.69
CA VAL A 103 -13.87 5.79 -5.29
C VAL A 103 -12.50 5.83 -4.66
N LYS A 104 -12.27 6.86 -3.84
CA LYS A 104 -11.20 6.92 -2.87
C LYS A 104 -11.82 7.11 -1.49
N GLN A 105 -11.46 6.29 -0.53
CA GLN A 105 -12.09 6.32 0.80
C GLN A 105 -11.12 5.91 1.88
N GLY A 106 -11.41 6.29 3.12
CA GLY A 106 -10.55 5.95 4.23
C GLY A 106 -11.22 6.11 5.58
N GLU A 107 -10.47 5.70 6.60
CA GLU A 107 -10.86 5.73 8.00
C GLU A 107 -9.64 6.03 8.85
N THR A 108 -9.80 6.94 9.81
CA THR A 108 -8.89 7.08 10.96
C THR A 108 -9.64 6.59 12.20
N TRP A 109 -8.97 5.83 13.06
CA TRP A 109 -9.60 5.22 14.23
C TRP A 109 -8.65 5.19 15.43
N TRP A 110 -9.24 5.07 16.62
CA TRP A 110 -8.57 4.88 17.90
C TRP A 110 -9.38 3.94 18.77
N GLU A 111 -8.69 3.08 19.51
CA GLU A 111 -9.23 2.20 20.54
C GLU A 111 -8.41 2.35 21.82
N GLY A 112 -9.05 2.80 22.89
CA GLY A 112 -8.43 2.92 24.21
C GLY A 112 -8.34 1.57 24.92
N LYS A 113 -7.42 1.47 25.86
CA LYS A 113 -7.17 0.25 26.66
C LYS A 113 -8.38 -0.33 27.40
N HIS A 114 -9.44 0.46 27.60
CA HIS A 114 -10.68 0.03 28.27
C HIS A 114 -11.86 -0.16 27.30
N GLY A 115 -11.59 -0.20 26.00
CA GLY A 115 -12.60 -0.44 24.96
C GLY A 115 -13.31 0.81 24.46
N ASP A 116 -12.90 2.01 24.90
CA ASP A 116 -13.31 3.26 24.28
C ASP A 116 -12.91 3.25 22.81
N ARG A 117 -13.81 3.70 21.92
CA ARG A 117 -13.55 3.68 20.47
C ARG A 117 -13.95 4.99 19.84
N TRP A 118 -13.13 5.42 18.89
CA TRP A 118 -13.41 6.55 18.03
C TRP A 118 -13.02 6.22 16.60
N ASN A 119 -13.83 6.64 15.63
CA ASN A 119 -13.44 6.61 14.22
C ASN A 119 -14.02 7.77 13.42
N ARG A 120 -13.37 8.09 12.30
CA ARG A 120 -13.82 9.05 11.30
C ARG A 120 -13.55 8.48 9.91
N SER A 121 -14.61 8.23 9.16
CA SER A 121 -14.55 7.74 7.78
C SER A 121 -14.82 8.86 6.79
N TRP A 122 -14.18 8.79 5.63
CA TRP A 122 -14.37 9.73 4.53
C TRP A 122 -14.35 8.99 3.18
N GLY A 123 -14.93 9.61 2.16
CA GLY A 123 -14.92 9.09 0.80
C GLY A 123 -15.09 10.19 -0.24
N GLU A 124 -14.57 9.90 -1.43
CA GLU A 124 -14.61 10.71 -2.64
C GLU A 124 -15.07 9.81 -3.80
N GLY A 125 -16.24 10.10 -4.36
CA GLY A 125 -16.75 9.48 -5.57
C GLY A 125 -16.42 10.31 -6.80
N HIS A 126 -15.87 9.67 -7.83
CA HIS A 126 -15.45 10.30 -9.08
C HIS A 126 -16.23 9.70 -10.25
N ASN A 127 -16.92 10.55 -11.01
CA ASN A 127 -17.73 10.12 -12.16
C ASN A 127 -17.16 10.55 -13.52
N GLY A 128 -15.98 11.20 -13.53
CA GLY A 128 -15.31 11.69 -14.74
C GLY A 128 -15.84 13.04 -15.28
N SER A 129 -16.79 13.68 -14.61
CA SER A 129 -17.37 14.98 -15.03
C SER A 129 -16.66 16.21 -14.44
N GLY A 130 -15.64 16.02 -13.60
CA GLY A 130 -15.02 17.08 -12.79
C GLY A 130 -15.75 17.39 -11.48
N TRP A 131 -16.93 16.79 -11.26
CA TRP A 131 -17.61 16.78 -9.97
C TRP A 131 -17.10 15.63 -9.09
N VAL A 132 -16.82 15.95 -7.83
CA VAL A 132 -16.43 15.00 -6.80
C VAL A 132 -17.51 14.96 -5.72
N HIS A 133 -18.02 13.77 -5.44
CA HIS A 133 -18.93 13.51 -4.32
C HIS A 133 -18.11 13.24 -3.07
N LYS A 134 -18.08 14.18 -2.12
CA LYS A 134 -17.34 14.05 -0.87
C LYS A 134 -18.29 13.75 0.27
N TYR A 135 -18.05 12.65 0.98
CA TYR A 135 -18.89 12.21 2.08
C TYR A 135 -18.07 11.68 3.25
N GLY A 136 -18.68 11.60 4.42
CA GLY A 136 -18.05 10.99 5.59
C GLY A 136 -18.83 11.18 6.87
N LYS A 137 -18.32 10.55 7.94
CA LYS A 137 -18.93 10.55 9.26
C LYS A 137 -17.91 10.24 10.36
N SER A 138 -18.22 10.62 11.58
CA SER A 138 -17.46 10.32 12.79
C SER A 138 -18.35 9.61 13.81
N SER A 139 -17.79 8.71 14.61
CA SER A 139 -18.48 8.14 15.77
C SER A 139 -18.86 9.21 16.82
N SER A 140 -18.26 10.40 16.74
CA SER A 140 -18.62 11.57 17.56
C SER A 140 -19.81 12.38 17.02
N GLY A 141 -20.48 11.94 15.95
CA GLY A 141 -21.70 12.55 15.42
C GLY A 141 -21.51 13.52 14.24
N GLU A 142 -20.27 13.83 13.85
CA GLU A 142 -19.99 14.58 12.62
C GLU A 142 -20.45 13.79 11.39
N HIS A 143 -21.03 14.47 10.40
CA HIS A 143 -21.32 13.91 9.08
C HIS A 143 -21.27 15.00 8.01
N TRP A 144 -20.94 14.63 6.78
CA TRP A 144 -20.99 15.53 5.63
C TRP A 144 -21.27 14.74 4.35
N ASP A 145 -21.94 15.41 3.42
CA ASP A 145 -22.24 14.90 2.08
C ASP A 145 -22.37 16.10 1.14
N THR A 146 -21.42 16.26 0.22
CA THR A 146 -21.31 17.44 -0.64
C THR A 146 -20.83 17.07 -2.03
N HIS A 147 -21.19 17.89 -3.01
CA HIS A 147 -20.68 17.79 -4.38
C HIS A 147 -19.93 19.06 -4.72
N VAL A 148 -18.68 18.93 -5.17
CA VAL A 148 -17.83 20.07 -5.51
C VAL A 148 -17.15 19.84 -6.86
N GLN A 149 -17.01 20.90 -7.66
CA GLN A 149 -16.12 20.86 -8.83
C GLN A 149 -14.69 20.97 -8.34
N GLN A 150 -13.86 20.03 -8.77
CA GLN A 150 -12.45 20.00 -8.39
C GLN A 150 -11.64 19.31 -9.49
N GLU A 151 -10.46 19.85 -9.78
CA GLU A 151 -9.46 19.09 -10.51
C GLU A 151 -9.00 17.91 -9.66
N THR A 152 -8.96 16.73 -10.26
CA THR A 152 -8.56 15.49 -9.60
C THR A 152 -7.48 14.81 -10.41
N TRP A 153 -6.55 14.20 -9.70
CA TRP A 153 -5.45 13.45 -10.28
C TRP A 153 -5.35 12.11 -9.56
N TYR A 154 -5.20 11.05 -10.34
CA TYR A 154 -4.94 9.70 -9.86
C TYR A 154 -3.99 9.03 -10.86
N GLU A 155 -3.12 8.18 -10.34
CA GLU A 155 -2.07 7.56 -11.13
C GLU A 155 -2.65 6.41 -11.96
N ARG A 156 -2.49 6.49 -13.28
CA ARG A 156 -3.07 5.49 -14.20
C ARG A 156 -2.11 4.37 -14.56
N PHE A 157 -0.81 4.62 -14.42
CA PHE A 157 0.22 3.70 -14.86
C PHE A 157 1.30 3.59 -13.78
N PRO A 158 1.92 2.40 -13.62
CA PRO A 158 2.97 2.26 -12.64
C PRO A 158 4.20 3.06 -13.04
N HIS A 159 4.88 3.63 -12.04
CA HIS A 159 6.15 4.34 -12.25
C HIS A 159 7.22 3.47 -12.93
N PHE A 160 7.22 2.16 -12.67
CA PHE A 160 8.08 1.17 -13.33
C PHE A 160 7.25 0.10 -14.02
N GLY A 161 7.66 -0.30 -15.21
CA GLY A 161 7.01 -1.35 -16.00
C GLY A 161 7.94 -2.52 -16.31
N PHE A 162 7.43 -3.52 -17.02
CA PHE A 162 8.21 -4.70 -17.41
C PHE A 162 9.50 -4.34 -18.17
N PHE A 163 9.41 -3.52 -19.22
CA PHE A 163 10.58 -3.16 -20.02
C PHE A 163 11.64 -2.40 -19.21
N HIS A 164 11.22 -1.45 -18.36
CA HIS A 164 12.12 -0.78 -17.42
C HIS A 164 12.88 -1.79 -16.54
N CYS A 165 12.18 -2.79 -16.01
CA CYS A 165 12.81 -3.78 -15.14
C CYS A 165 13.68 -4.79 -15.92
N PHE A 166 13.26 -5.17 -17.13
CA PHE A 166 14.00 -6.05 -18.03
C PHE A 166 15.31 -5.41 -18.50
N ASP A 167 15.28 -4.15 -18.93
CA ASP A 167 16.45 -3.43 -19.45
C ASP A 167 17.53 -3.23 -18.39
N ASN A 168 17.13 -3.10 -17.12
CA ASN A 168 18.01 -2.99 -15.96
C ASN A 168 18.50 -4.36 -15.43
N SER A 169 18.02 -5.49 -15.95
CA SER A 169 18.41 -6.82 -15.47
C SER A 169 19.44 -7.46 -16.41
N VAL A 170 20.72 -7.25 -16.10
CA VAL A 170 21.84 -7.87 -16.84
C VAL A 170 21.71 -9.39 -16.87
N GLN A 171 21.31 -10.01 -15.76
CA GLN A 171 21.16 -11.46 -15.65
C GLN A 171 20.04 -12.00 -16.56
N LEU A 172 18.87 -11.34 -16.58
CA LEU A 172 17.77 -11.78 -17.45
C LEU A 172 18.12 -11.63 -18.94
N ARG A 173 18.84 -10.56 -19.31
CA ARG A 173 19.27 -10.33 -20.69
C ARG A 173 20.35 -11.31 -21.16
N ALA A 174 21.06 -11.95 -20.23
CA ALA A 174 22.05 -12.98 -20.55
C ALA A 174 21.43 -14.35 -20.87
N VAL A 175 20.14 -14.55 -20.60
CA VAL A 175 19.44 -15.82 -20.92
C VAL A 175 19.19 -15.88 -22.43
N ARG A 176 19.75 -16.88 -23.10
CA ARG A 176 19.51 -17.14 -24.53
C ARG A 176 18.05 -17.49 -24.77
N LYS A 177 17.46 -16.99 -25.87
CA LYS A 177 16.11 -17.41 -26.27
C LYS A 177 16.18 -18.83 -26.83
N PRO A 178 15.13 -19.66 -26.66
CA PRO A 178 15.08 -21.00 -27.26
C PRO A 178 15.30 -20.99 -28.79
N SER A 179 14.81 -19.96 -29.48
CA SER A 179 15.02 -19.75 -30.93
C SER A 179 16.48 -19.53 -31.32
N ASP A 180 17.30 -18.99 -30.41
CA ASP A 180 18.71 -18.71 -30.67
C ASP A 180 19.57 -19.98 -30.55
N SER A 181 19.06 -21.01 -29.86
CA SER A 181 19.70 -22.32 -29.73
C SER A 181 19.48 -23.25 -30.92
N GLU A 182 18.42 -23.04 -31.72
CA GLU A 182 18.15 -23.86 -32.92
C GLU A 182 19.11 -23.52 -34.07
N ASN A 183 19.56 -22.27 -34.17
CA ASN A 183 20.52 -21.83 -35.20
C ASN A 183 21.97 -22.28 -34.98
N ASP A 184 22.31 -22.79 -33.79
CA ASP A 184 23.64 -23.35 -33.51
C ASP A 184 23.74 -24.84 -33.92
N GLY A 185 22.62 -25.49 -34.29
CA GLY A 185 22.55 -26.90 -34.68
C GLY A 185 22.69 -27.19 -36.19
N GLU A 186 22.61 -26.18 -37.07
CA GLU A 186 22.67 -26.34 -38.53
C GLU A 186 24.05 -26.07 -39.14
N LYS A 187 25.10 -25.90 -38.32
CA LYS A 187 26.50 -25.82 -38.77
C LYS A 187 27.28 -27.09 -38.41
N GLN A 188 27.01 -28.20 -39.08
CA GLN A 188 27.95 -29.33 -39.22
C GLN A 188 27.93 -29.87 -40.65
#